data_AF-A0A1F3YBI8-F1
#
_entry.id   AF-A0A1F3YBI8-F1
#
_cell.length_a   1.000
_cell.length_b   1.000
_cell.length_c   1.000
_cell.angle_alpha   90.00
_cell.angle_beta   90.00
_cell.angle_gamma   90.00
#
_symmetry.space_group_name_H-M   'P 1'
#
loop_
_entity.id
_entity.type
_entity.pdbx_description
1 polymer ?
#
loop_
_entity_poly.entity_id
_entity_poly.type
_entity_poly.pdbx_seq_one_letter_code
_entity_poly.pdbx_strand_id
1 'polypeptide(L)'
;MSRTPGRYAAAILSFLISALCETPGRAAPPPPPVSPLIQHAQKLIKSNDSIGFRCLVKKAYQRKITRQEWYSLRALVVAQADRSGFDLVRLWNARLNQGKSELDRALDNADQLMLKGKFEEAFAGYQKCAVELKKDKTAGPIFPYVLHSMGRALYGAKRFSEALTVYSWIPRTYPRFRQIMFEKMWTAFRLGRVETALGAIASQRSAYFSPFLSPEAYLIQTYIYRRLCRQKDLNQVLGELRNYEQLLSAGALKSWAGSDTEATLLLRLRDEPISPENTDIISLAEKKAEQKSIGDALQRTFQKQRPKFLADIKTVLAYAHLAGATDTALTLKPIKKLTSREALLKMNLEIWPADSAEEWVDEIGSHEFIGESLCQKAFDR
;
A
#
# COMPACT_ATOMS: atom_id res chain seq x y z
N MET A 1 -6.47 56.49 25.40
CA MET A 1 -5.19 56.68 26.12
C MET A 1 -4.45 55.35 26.11
N SER A 2 -3.82 55.01 24.98
CA SER A 2 -2.39 55.24 24.70
C SER A 2 -1.46 54.38 25.56
N ARG A 3 -1.21 53.13 25.11
CA ARG A 3 0.02 52.40 25.43
C ARG A 3 0.89 52.36 24.18
N THR A 4 2.05 52.98 24.29
CA THR A 4 3.14 53.07 23.32
C THR A 4 3.70 51.70 22.91
N PRO A 5 3.90 51.43 21.60
CA PRO A 5 4.75 50.34 21.13
C PRO A 5 6.13 50.91 20.76
N GLY A 6 7.08 50.80 21.67
CA GLY A 6 8.44 51.31 21.46
C GLY A 6 9.45 50.43 22.16
N ARG A 7 9.71 49.23 21.62
CA ARG A 7 10.90 48.40 21.93
C ARG A 7 11.10 47.15 21.06
N TYR A 8 10.19 46.83 20.13
CA TYR A 8 10.37 45.72 19.17
C TYR A 8 10.84 46.15 17.77
N ALA A 9 10.91 47.44 17.47
CA ALA A 9 11.38 47.93 16.16
C ALA A 9 12.92 48.05 16.05
N ALA A 10 13.66 48.04 17.17
CA ALA A 10 15.12 48.23 17.16
C ALA A 10 15.92 46.93 16.99
N ALA A 11 15.35 45.75 17.29
CA ALA A 11 16.01 44.46 17.11
C ALA A 11 15.83 43.86 15.70
N ILE A 12 14.85 44.36 14.93
CA ILE A 12 14.60 43.90 13.55
C ILE A 12 15.42 44.72 12.53
N LEU A 13 15.89 45.92 12.90
CA LEU A 13 16.68 46.76 12.00
C LEU A 13 18.20 46.52 12.03
N SER A 14 18.74 45.87 13.08
CA SER A 14 20.18 45.54 13.13
C SER A 14 20.55 44.19 12.49
N PHE A 15 19.57 43.35 12.15
CA PHE A 15 19.82 42.10 11.40
C PHE A 15 19.65 42.26 9.88
N LEU A 16 19.10 43.40 9.43
CA LEU A 16 18.90 43.74 8.02
C LEU A 16 19.98 44.67 7.42
N ILE A 17 20.98 45.10 8.22
CA ILE A 17 22.07 45.97 7.73
C ILE A 17 23.45 45.27 7.74
N SER A 18 23.58 44.08 8.32
CA SER A 18 24.78 43.23 8.14
C SER A 18 24.72 42.29 6.92
N ALA A 19 23.66 42.35 6.11
CA ALA A 19 23.53 41.58 4.87
C ALA A 19 23.82 42.41 3.59
N LEU A 20 24.37 43.63 3.71
CA LEU A 20 24.64 44.52 2.57
C LEU A 20 26.11 44.98 2.45
N CYS A 21 27.05 44.23 3.05
CA CYS A 21 28.46 44.30 2.68
C CYS A 21 28.92 42.94 2.15
N GLU A 22 28.25 42.44 1.10
CA GLU A 22 28.88 41.51 0.19
C GLU A 22 29.77 42.30 -0.76
N THR A 23 31.06 41.98 -0.73
CA THR A 23 32.04 42.39 -1.72
C THR A 23 31.49 42.15 -3.14
N PRO A 24 31.45 43.15 -4.03
CA PRO A 24 31.04 42.94 -5.41
C PRO A 24 32.19 42.22 -6.13
N GLY A 25 32.07 40.91 -6.34
CA GLY A 25 33.15 40.21 -7.05
C GLY A 25 33.16 38.68 -7.09
N ARG A 26 32.15 37.96 -6.60
CA ARG A 26 31.99 36.54 -6.94
C ARG A 26 30.53 36.24 -7.23
N ALA A 27 30.19 36.23 -8.51
CA ALA A 27 28.97 35.58 -8.97
C ALA A 27 28.90 34.18 -8.34
N ALA A 28 27.77 33.86 -7.70
CA ALA A 28 27.48 32.47 -7.34
C ALA A 28 27.74 31.61 -8.58
N PRO A 29 28.50 30.51 -8.48
CA PRO A 29 28.75 29.67 -9.64
C PRO A 29 27.39 29.29 -10.24
N PRO A 30 27.21 29.41 -11.57
CA PRO A 30 25.96 29.04 -12.20
C PRO A 30 25.61 27.61 -11.76
N PRO A 31 24.33 27.30 -11.49
CA PRO A 31 23.93 25.93 -11.17
C PRO A 31 24.52 25.02 -12.25
N PRO A 32 25.14 23.88 -11.85
CA PRO A 32 25.83 23.02 -12.81
C PRO A 32 24.87 22.70 -13.97
N PRO A 33 25.35 22.72 -15.22
CA PRO A 33 24.50 22.52 -16.38
C PRO A 33 23.72 21.22 -16.21
N VAL A 34 22.39 21.32 -16.26
CA VAL A 34 21.50 20.15 -16.13
C VAL A 34 21.88 19.17 -17.24
N SER A 35 22.30 17.97 -16.87
CA SER A 35 22.72 16.94 -17.84
C SER A 35 21.65 16.76 -18.93
N PRO A 36 22.04 16.59 -20.21
CA PRO A 36 21.09 16.33 -21.29
C PRO A 36 20.10 15.22 -20.95
N LEU A 37 20.53 14.17 -20.25
CA LEU A 37 19.66 13.08 -19.80
C LEU A 37 18.49 13.57 -18.94
N ILE A 38 18.76 14.48 -18.00
CA ILE A 38 17.76 15.02 -17.08
C ILE A 38 16.82 15.98 -17.81
N GLN A 39 17.34 16.77 -18.75
CA GLN A 39 16.51 17.65 -19.58
C GLN A 39 15.51 16.84 -20.43
N HIS A 40 15.96 15.74 -21.04
CA HIS A 40 15.08 14.85 -21.80
C HIS A 40 14.03 14.18 -20.91
N ALA A 41 14.42 13.73 -19.71
CA ALA A 41 13.50 13.17 -18.73
C ALA A 41 12.40 14.18 -18.34
N GLN A 42 12.77 15.43 -18.06
CA GLN A 42 11.82 16.50 -17.75
C GLN A 42 10.92 16.85 -18.94
N LYS A 43 11.43 16.81 -20.17
CA LYS A 43 10.62 17.02 -21.38
C LYS A 43 9.53 15.96 -21.52
N LEU A 44 9.88 14.68 -21.32
CA LEU A 44 8.93 13.57 -21.38
C LEU A 44 7.86 13.65 -20.28
N ILE A 45 8.24 14.09 -19.08
CA ILE A 45 7.28 14.33 -17.99
C ILE A 45 6.32 15.46 -18.36
N LYS A 46 6.82 16.57 -18.93
CA LYS A 46 5.99 17.70 -19.38
C LYS A 46 5.04 17.32 -20.51
N SER A 47 5.47 16.45 -21.43
CA SER A 47 4.62 15.92 -22.51
C SER A 47 3.71 14.76 -22.07
N ASN A 48 3.74 14.38 -20.79
CA ASN A 48 3.00 13.25 -20.24
C ASN A 48 3.25 11.91 -20.98
N ASP A 49 4.47 11.71 -21.51
CA ASP A 49 4.86 10.47 -22.17
C ASP A 49 5.46 9.49 -21.16
N SER A 50 4.59 8.79 -20.43
CA SER A 50 4.97 7.86 -19.37
C SER A 50 5.84 6.72 -19.90
N ILE A 51 5.49 6.16 -21.07
CA ILE A 51 6.22 5.06 -21.70
C ILE A 51 7.60 5.52 -22.19
N GLY A 52 7.67 6.68 -22.86
CA GLY A 52 8.94 7.29 -23.23
C GLY A 52 9.83 7.51 -22.01
N PHE A 53 9.29 8.06 -20.92
CA PHE A 53 10.05 8.23 -19.68
C PHE A 53 10.58 6.88 -19.15
N ARG A 54 9.76 5.82 -19.14
CA ARG A 54 10.20 4.47 -18.74
C ARG A 54 11.34 3.94 -19.62
N CYS A 55 11.25 4.10 -20.93
CA CYS A 55 12.31 3.71 -21.87
C CYS A 55 13.62 4.46 -21.58
N LEU A 56 13.57 5.77 -21.38
CA LEU A 56 14.74 6.59 -21.05
C LEU A 56 15.42 6.09 -19.78
N VAL A 57 14.62 5.86 -18.75
CA VAL A 57 15.05 5.43 -17.43
C VAL A 57 15.69 4.03 -17.50
N LYS A 58 15.12 3.09 -18.25
CA LYS A 58 15.73 1.76 -18.47
C LYS A 58 17.02 1.82 -19.28
N LYS A 59 17.11 2.69 -20.29
CA LYS A 59 18.36 2.92 -21.04
C LYS A 59 19.45 3.50 -20.15
N ALA A 60 19.12 4.50 -19.34
CA ALA A 60 20.04 5.08 -18.37
C ALA A 60 20.49 4.06 -17.31
N TYR A 61 19.61 3.12 -16.94
CA TYR A 61 19.94 2.01 -16.05
C TYR A 61 21.08 1.12 -16.58
N GLN A 62 21.19 0.95 -17.90
CA GLN A 62 22.20 0.10 -18.54
C GLN A 62 23.53 0.82 -18.79
N ARG A 63 23.56 2.16 -18.72
CA ARG A 63 24.74 3.00 -19.03
C ARG A 63 25.46 3.44 -17.77
N LYS A 64 26.78 3.66 -17.84
CA LYS A 64 27.53 4.32 -16.76
C LYS A 64 27.11 5.80 -16.72
N ILE A 65 26.33 6.19 -15.70
CA ILE A 65 25.93 7.58 -15.44
C ILE A 65 26.66 8.10 -14.22
N THR A 66 26.83 9.42 -14.12
CA THR A 66 27.46 10.05 -12.97
C THR A 66 26.57 9.95 -11.73
N ARG A 67 27.18 10.13 -10.54
CA ARG A 67 26.46 10.10 -9.25
C ARG A 67 25.36 11.16 -9.20
N GLN A 68 25.63 12.37 -9.67
CA GLN A 68 24.67 13.48 -9.68
C GLN A 68 23.50 13.21 -10.64
N GLU A 69 23.78 12.69 -11.84
CA GLU A 69 22.75 12.26 -12.78
C GLU A 69 21.87 11.15 -12.20
N TRP A 70 22.47 10.20 -11.50
CA TRP A 70 21.73 9.13 -10.85
C TRP A 70 20.74 9.68 -9.81
N TYR A 71 21.19 10.57 -8.90
CA TYR A 71 20.30 11.13 -7.88
C TYR A 71 19.18 11.98 -8.50
N SER A 72 19.53 12.76 -9.52
CA SER A 72 18.58 13.62 -10.22
C SER A 72 17.53 12.79 -10.95
N LEU A 73 17.93 11.75 -11.68
CA LEU A 73 17.01 10.88 -12.41
C LEU A 73 16.18 10.02 -11.46
N ARG A 74 16.77 9.50 -10.37
CA ARG A 74 16.01 8.79 -9.34
C ARG A 74 14.94 9.67 -8.71
N ALA A 75 15.25 10.93 -8.38
CA ALA A 75 14.27 11.85 -7.82
C ALA A 75 13.06 11.99 -8.76
N LEU A 76 13.30 12.07 -10.08
CA LEU A 76 12.24 12.05 -11.08
C LEU A 76 11.47 10.72 -11.12
N VAL A 77 12.16 9.57 -11.07
CA VAL A 77 11.52 8.24 -11.05
C VAL A 77 10.61 8.07 -9.84
N VAL A 78 11.04 8.52 -8.65
CA VAL A 78 10.23 8.49 -7.43
C VAL A 78 9.04 9.45 -7.54
N ALA A 79 9.27 10.66 -8.04
CA ALA A 79 8.22 11.67 -8.21
C ALA A 79 7.16 11.29 -9.25
N GLN A 80 7.50 10.44 -10.21
CA GLN A 80 6.61 9.96 -11.28
C GLN A 80 6.13 8.53 -11.06
N ALA A 81 6.38 7.93 -9.88
CA ALA A 81 6.13 6.51 -9.66
C ALA A 81 4.65 6.10 -9.84
N ASP A 82 3.71 7.02 -9.61
CA ASP A 82 2.27 6.87 -9.82
C ASP A 82 1.85 6.82 -11.30
N ARG A 83 2.70 7.31 -12.21
CA ARG A 83 2.49 7.28 -13.66
C ARG A 83 3.40 6.26 -14.33
N SER A 84 4.68 6.29 -13.99
CA SER A 84 5.71 5.48 -14.62
C SER A 84 5.91 4.11 -14.00
N GLY A 85 5.19 3.72 -12.94
CA GLY A 85 5.28 2.40 -12.31
C GLY A 85 6.26 2.31 -11.14
N PHE A 86 5.83 1.65 -10.06
CA PHE A 86 6.66 1.40 -8.86
C PHE A 86 7.77 0.36 -9.09
N ASP A 87 7.63 -0.48 -10.12
CA ASP A 87 8.64 -1.43 -10.55
C ASP A 87 9.95 -0.74 -10.94
N LEU A 88 9.87 0.46 -11.56
CA LEU A 88 11.05 1.27 -11.86
C LEU A 88 11.75 1.81 -10.62
N VAL A 89 10.99 2.23 -9.60
CA VAL A 89 11.57 2.70 -8.33
C VAL A 89 12.39 1.57 -7.69
N ARG A 90 11.83 0.35 -7.64
CA ARG A 90 12.51 -0.82 -7.12
C ARG A 90 13.77 -1.15 -7.93
N LEU A 91 13.66 -1.15 -9.25
CA LEU A 91 14.80 -1.39 -10.15
C LEU A 91 15.93 -0.41 -9.84
N TRP A 92 15.62 0.89 -9.74
CA TRP A 92 16.62 1.92 -9.51
C TRP A 92 17.24 1.87 -8.12
N ASN A 93 16.44 1.58 -7.09
CA ASN A 93 16.95 1.40 -5.73
C ASN A 93 17.94 0.22 -5.63
N ALA A 94 17.76 -0.84 -6.43
CA ALA A 94 18.67 -1.99 -6.42
C ALA A 94 20.07 -1.71 -7.01
N ARG A 95 20.23 -0.63 -7.79
CA ARG A 95 21.49 -0.33 -8.50
C ARG A 95 22.53 0.38 -7.64
N LEU A 96 22.11 1.14 -6.63
CA LEU A 96 23.09 1.80 -5.77
C LEU A 96 23.54 0.86 -4.66
N ASN A 97 24.78 0.42 -4.81
CA ASN A 97 25.60 -0.07 -3.71
C ASN A 97 26.59 1.04 -3.33
N GLN A 98 26.09 2.12 -2.72
CA GLN A 98 26.93 3.12 -2.05
C GLN A 98 26.50 3.19 -0.59
N GLY A 99 27.48 3.38 0.30
CA GLY A 99 27.32 3.28 1.75
C GLY A 99 26.01 3.90 2.24
N LYS A 100 25.21 3.08 2.92
CA LYS A 100 23.95 3.46 3.54
C LYS A 100 24.20 4.66 4.45
N SER A 101 23.40 5.73 4.28
CA SER A 101 23.44 6.86 5.22
C SER A 101 23.16 6.38 6.64
N GLU A 102 23.43 7.22 7.66
CA GLU A 102 23.06 6.87 9.03
C GLU A 102 21.57 6.56 9.16
N LEU A 103 20.73 7.37 8.51
CA LEU A 103 19.29 7.16 8.43
C LEU A 103 18.95 5.83 7.74
N ASP A 104 19.57 5.53 6.59
CA ASP A 104 19.31 4.26 5.88
C ASP A 104 19.70 3.06 6.76
N ARG A 105 20.85 3.12 7.43
CA ARG A 105 21.30 2.07 8.37
C ARG A 105 20.32 1.92 9.54
N ALA A 106 19.81 3.03 10.07
CA ALA A 106 18.82 3.01 11.14
C ALA A 106 17.49 2.40 10.68
N LEU A 107 17.02 2.75 9.48
CA LEU A 107 15.83 2.17 8.86
C LEU A 107 16.00 0.67 8.59
N ASP A 108 17.13 0.25 8.02
CA ASP A 108 17.43 -1.16 7.79
C ASP A 108 17.46 -1.94 9.10
N ASN A 109 18.06 -1.38 10.15
CA ASN A 109 18.06 -2.03 11.46
C ASN A 109 16.65 -2.16 12.02
N ALA A 110 15.80 -1.14 11.90
CA ALA A 110 14.39 -1.22 12.29
C ALA A 110 13.62 -2.26 11.47
N ASP A 111 13.86 -2.34 10.15
CA ASP A 111 13.29 -3.37 9.28
C ASP A 111 13.74 -4.78 9.69
N GLN A 112 15.01 -4.97 10.07
CA GLN A 112 15.48 -6.26 10.59
C GLN A 112 14.84 -6.62 11.93
N LEU A 113 14.60 -5.64 12.81
CA LEU A 113 13.87 -5.86 14.07
C LEU A 113 12.41 -6.27 13.80
N MET A 114 11.75 -5.65 12.81
CA MET A 114 10.42 -6.05 12.34
C MET A 114 10.40 -7.51 11.89
N LEU A 115 11.35 -7.91 11.03
CA LEU A 115 11.44 -9.28 10.52
C LEU A 115 11.69 -10.33 11.62
N LYS A 116 12.32 -9.92 12.72
CA LYS A 116 12.55 -10.76 13.91
C LYS A 116 11.38 -10.76 14.89
N GLY A 117 10.27 -10.07 14.59
CA GLY A 117 9.12 -9.94 15.49
C GLY A 117 9.35 -9.02 16.70
N LYS A 118 10.47 -8.28 16.74
CA LYS A 118 10.81 -7.33 17.81
C LYS A 118 10.13 -5.98 17.57
N PHE A 119 8.79 -5.99 17.63
CA PHE A 119 7.96 -4.88 17.16
C PHE A 119 8.14 -3.57 17.95
N GLU A 120 8.32 -3.64 19.26
CA GLU A 120 8.55 -2.44 20.10
C GLU A 120 9.90 -1.78 19.81
N GLU A 121 10.96 -2.59 19.68
CA GLU A 121 12.30 -2.10 19.32
C GLU A 121 12.29 -1.49 17.91
N ALA A 122 11.59 -2.14 16.97
CA ALA A 122 11.42 -1.63 15.62
C ALA A 122 10.65 -0.30 15.60
N PHE A 123 9.56 -0.19 16.35
CA PHE A 123 8.81 1.05 16.51
C PHE A 123 9.70 2.19 17.03
N ALA A 124 10.49 1.94 18.08
CA ALA A 124 11.43 2.93 18.60
C ALA A 124 12.47 3.35 17.55
N GLY A 125 12.95 2.41 16.72
CA GLY A 125 13.81 2.69 15.58
C GLY A 125 13.15 3.62 14.55
N TYR A 126 11.95 3.27 14.08
CA TYR A 126 11.21 4.11 13.12
C TYR A 126 10.84 5.48 13.69
N GLN A 127 10.50 5.55 14.98
CA GLN A 127 10.18 6.81 15.64
C GLN A 127 11.38 7.76 15.65
N LYS A 128 12.59 7.25 15.95
CA LYS A 128 13.84 8.03 15.86
C LYS A 128 14.06 8.56 14.44
N CYS A 129 13.96 7.69 13.43
CA CYS A 129 14.06 8.10 12.03
C CYS A 129 13.01 9.15 11.67
N ALA A 130 11.76 8.99 12.11
CA ALA A 130 10.70 9.95 11.84
C ALA A 130 10.97 11.34 12.46
N VAL A 131 11.53 11.39 13.67
CA VAL A 131 11.92 12.64 14.33
C VAL A 131 13.04 13.35 13.57
N GLU A 132 14.04 12.61 13.11
CA GLU A 132 15.13 13.15 12.29
C GLU A 132 14.61 13.68 10.96
N LEU A 133 13.78 12.91 10.27
CA LEU A 133 13.17 13.29 9.00
C LEU A 133 12.28 14.52 9.11
N LYS A 134 11.61 14.72 10.25
CA LYS A 134 10.77 15.92 10.48
C LYS A 134 11.60 17.21 10.56
N LYS A 135 12.87 17.13 10.96
CA LYS A 135 13.78 18.28 11.01
C LYS A 135 14.27 18.67 9.61
N ASP A 136 14.34 17.72 8.69
CA ASP A 136 14.78 17.94 7.32
C ASP A 136 13.60 18.26 6.38
N LYS A 137 13.48 19.52 5.96
CA LYS A 137 12.43 19.97 5.02
C LYS A 137 12.52 19.27 3.65
N THR A 138 13.66 18.70 3.29
CA THR A 138 13.87 18.02 1.99
C THR A 138 13.46 16.55 2.01
N ALA A 139 13.25 15.96 3.19
CA ALA A 139 12.93 14.55 3.35
C ALA A 139 11.43 14.20 3.21
N GLY A 140 10.61 15.17 2.79
CA GLY A 140 9.16 15.04 2.62
C GLY A 140 8.68 13.75 1.91
N PRO A 141 9.36 13.23 0.87
CA PRO A 141 8.93 12.01 0.19
C PRO A 141 9.09 10.71 0.99
N ILE A 142 10.08 10.61 1.88
CA ILE A 142 10.39 9.37 2.62
C ILE A 142 9.54 9.28 3.89
N PHE A 143 9.20 10.41 4.50
CA PHE A 143 8.50 10.48 5.77
C PHE A 143 7.21 9.62 5.83
N PRO A 144 6.30 9.64 4.83
CA PRO A 144 5.13 8.76 4.82
C PRO A 144 5.44 7.26 4.81
N TYR A 145 6.58 6.84 4.23
CA TYR A 145 7.01 5.44 4.26
C TYR A 145 7.43 5.02 5.66
N VAL A 146 8.15 5.88 6.39
CA VAL A 146 8.52 5.61 7.79
C VAL A 146 7.29 5.55 8.68
N LEU A 147 6.32 6.44 8.49
CA LEU A 147 5.03 6.37 9.21
C LEU A 147 4.28 5.06 8.94
N HIS A 148 4.29 4.58 7.68
CA HIS A 148 3.67 3.30 7.32
C HIS A 148 4.34 2.14 8.07
N SER A 149 5.68 2.05 8.05
CA SER A 149 6.40 1.00 8.79
C SER A 149 6.22 1.11 10.30
N MET A 150 6.15 2.33 10.84
CA MET A 150 5.85 2.59 12.25
C MET A 150 4.45 2.10 12.63
N GLY A 151 3.45 2.33 11.78
CA GLY A 151 2.09 1.80 11.97
C GLY A 151 2.05 0.26 11.99
N ARG A 152 2.83 -0.38 11.12
CA ARG A 152 2.97 -1.85 11.10
C ARG A 152 3.65 -2.39 12.36
N ALA A 153 4.68 -1.70 12.85
CA ALA A 153 5.34 -2.05 14.11
C ALA A 153 4.36 -1.99 15.28
N LEU A 154 3.57 -0.91 15.39
CA LEU A 154 2.53 -0.79 16.41
C LEU A 154 1.45 -1.86 16.29
N TYR A 155 1.03 -2.20 15.06
CA TYR A 155 0.08 -3.29 14.83
C TYR A 155 0.65 -4.64 15.31
N GLY A 156 1.91 -4.96 14.96
CA GLY A 156 2.59 -6.18 15.40
C GLY A 156 2.75 -6.25 16.92
N ALA A 157 3.00 -5.10 17.57
CA ALA A 157 3.03 -4.96 19.02
C ALA A 157 1.63 -5.00 19.69
N LYS A 158 0.56 -5.28 18.94
CA LYS A 158 -0.85 -5.26 19.39
C LYS A 158 -1.34 -3.90 19.93
N ARG A 159 -0.62 -2.81 19.65
CA ARG A 159 -0.96 -1.41 20.00
C ARG A 159 -1.88 -0.79 18.95
N PHE A 160 -3.05 -1.42 18.74
CA PHE A 160 -3.96 -1.10 17.63
C PHE A 160 -4.46 0.35 17.63
N SER A 161 -4.74 0.94 18.80
CA SER A 161 -5.19 2.33 18.92
C SER A 161 -4.15 3.33 18.38
N GLU A 162 -2.88 3.10 18.70
CA GLU A 162 -1.78 3.93 18.25
C GLU A 162 -1.47 3.69 16.78
N ALA A 163 -1.47 2.43 16.33
CA ALA A 163 -1.33 2.09 14.92
C ALA A 163 -2.39 2.82 14.06
N LEU A 164 -3.65 2.82 14.52
CA LEU A 164 -4.75 3.50 13.84
C LEU A 164 -4.54 5.02 13.75
N THR A 165 -3.99 5.61 14.80
CA THR A 165 -3.61 7.03 14.84
C THR A 165 -2.52 7.32 13.82
N VAL A 166 -1.45 6.52 13.80
CA VAL A 166 -0.33 6.68 12.86
C VAL A 166 -0.77 6.53 11.40
N TYR A 167 -1.59 5.53 11.09
CA TYR A 167 -2.13 5.37 9.73
C TYR A 167 -2.97 6.58 9.29
N SER A 168 -3.56 7.32 10.22
CA SER A 168 -4.36 8.50 9.91
C SER A 168 -3.50 9.75 9.65
N TRP A 169 -2.22 9.74 10.00
CA TRP A 169 -1.26 10.81 9.66
C TRP A 169 -0.73 10.71 8.23
N ILE A 170 -0.88 9.55 7.57
CA ILE A 170 -0.35 9.30 6.24
C ILE A 170 -1.24 9.98 5.19
N PRO A 171 -0.67 10.85 4.33
CA PRO A 171 -1.45 11.61 3.36
C PRO A 171 -2.03 10.71 2.26
N ARG A 172 -3.16 11.14 1.67
CA ARG A 172 -3.82 10.43 0.55
C ARG A 172 -2.95 10.34 -0.71
N THR A 173 -2.01 11.26 -0.87
CA THR A 173 -1.03 11.29 -1.96
C THR A 173 0.04 10.21 -1.82
N TYR A 174 0.09 9.50 -0.69
CA TYR A 174 1.03 8.41 -0.49
C TYR A 174 0.80 7.29 -1.51
N PRO A 175 1.83 6.89 -2.27
CA PRO A 175 1.76 5.82 -3.26
C PRO A 175 1.02 4.53 -2.85
N ARG A 176 1.18 4.10 -1.60
CA ARG A 176 0.57 2.88 -1.08
C ARG A 176 -0.64 3.19 -0.20
N PHE A 177 -1.35 4.29 -0.46
CA PHE A 177 -2.49 4.69 0.36
C PHE A 177 -3.62 3.64 0.39
N ARG A 178 -3.83 2.90 -0.71
CA ARG A 178 -4.78 1.77 -0.70
C ARG A 178 -4.37 0.68 0.29
N GLN A 179 -3.07 0.37 0.35
CA GLN A 179 -2.50 -0.55 1.33
C GLN A 179 -2.67 -0.03 2.76
N ILE A 180 -2.51 1.29 2.98
CA ILE A 180 -2.83 1.89 4.29
C ILE A 180 -4.29 1.65 4.66
N MET A 181 -5.22 1.79 3.72
CA MET A 181 -6.64 1.51 4.01
C MET A 181 -6.88 0.03 4.32
N PHE A 182 -6.18 -0.88 3.65
CA PHE A 182 -6.22 -2.31 3.98
C PHE A 182 -5.70 -2.57 5.41
N GLU A 183 -4.57 -1.98 5.80
CA GLU A 183 -3.99 -2.16 7.14
C GLU A 183 -4.81 -1.44 8.22
N LYS A 184 -5.38 -0.29 7.88
CA LYS A 184 -6.31 0.47 8.73
C LYS A 184 -7.60 -0.32 8.99
N MET A 185 -8.13 -1.00 7.98
CA MET A 185 -9.27 -1.91 8.12
C MET A 185 -8.98 -2.99 9.18
N TRP A 186 -7.87 -3.71 9.04
CA TRP A 186 -7.48 -4.73 10.02
C TRP A 186 -7.27 -4.16 11.41
N THR A 187 -6.55 -3.05 11.51
CA THR A 187 -6.27 -2.39 12.80
C THR A 187 -7.56 -1.95 13.50
N ALA A 188 -8.48 -1.33 12.77
CA ALA A 188 -9.77 -0.90 13.30
C ALA A 188 -10.63 -2.09 13.71
N PHE A 189 -10.65 -3.14 12.89
CA PHE A 189 -11.37 -4.38 13.18
C PHE A 189 -10.87 -5.03 14.48
N ARG A 190 -9.54 -5.15 14.64
CA ARG A 190 -8.89 -5.68 15.85
C ARG A 190 -9.14 -4.84 17.10
N LEU A 191 -9.35 -3.54 16.94
CA LEU A 191 -9.73 -2.62 18.01
C LEU A 191 -11.24 -2.62 18.31
N GLY A 192 -12.05 -3.41 17.58
CA GLY A 192 -13.51 -3.42 17.70
C GLY A 192 -14.21 -2.19 17.10
N ARG A 193 -13.50 -1.33 16.36
CA ARG A 193 -14.05 -0.14 15.71
C ARG A 193 -14.63 -0.47 14.34
N VAL A 194 -15.77 -1.16 14.35
CA VAL A 194 -16.45 -1.68 13.15
C VAL A 194 -16.72 -0.61 12.09
N GLU A 195 -17.22 0.56 12.49
CA GLU A 195 -17.49 1.67 11.56
C GLU A 195 -16.22 2.16 10.85
N THR A 196 -15.09 2.21 11.56
CA THR A 196 -13.82 2.62 10.96
C THR A 196 -13.29 1.55 10.01
N ALA A 197 -13.48 0.26 10.32
CA ALA A 197 -13.12 -0.84 9.43
C ALA A 197 -13.95 -0.80 8.14
N LEU A 198 -15.27 -0.63 8.24
CA LEU A 198 -16.15 -0.47 7.08
C LEU A 198 -15.81 0.77 6.24
N GLY A 199 -15.50 1.90 6.88
CA GLY A 199 -15.06 3.11 6.19
C GLY A 199 -13.75 2.91 5.43
N ALA A 200 -12.82 2.12 5.98
CA ALA A 200 -11.57 1.77 5.30
C ALA A 200 -11.81 0.81 4.12
N ILE A 201 -12.72 -0.15 4.25
CA ILE A 201 -13.16 -1.03 3.14
C ILE A 201 -13.79 -0.20 2.02
N ALA A 202 -14.73 0.70 2.35
CA ALA A 202 -15.37 1.58 1.39
C ALA A 202 -14.35 2.48 0.66
N SER A 203 -13.34 2.96 1.37
CA SER A 203 -12.25 3.77 0.79
C SER A 203 -11.43 2.98 -0.24
N GLN A 204 -11.15 1.70 0.02
CA GLN A 204 -10.47 0.80 -0.93
C GLN A 204 -11.28 0.51 -2.19
N ARG A 205 -12.62 0.61 -2.10
CA ARG A 205 -13.59 0.40 -3.19
C ARG A 205 -13.96 1.67 -3.95
N SER A 206 -13.39 2.82 -3.57
CA SER A 206 -13.70 4.09 -4.22
C SER A 206 -13.38 4.04 -5.72
N ALA A 207 -14.08 4.86 -6.51
CA ALA A 207 -13.88 4.95 -7.96
C ALA A 207 -12.44 5.32 -8.37
N TYR A 208 -11.69 5.94 -7.45
CA TYR A 208 -10.27 6.23 -7.63
C TYR A 208 -9.41 4.96 -7.73
N PHE A 209 -9.78 3.89 -7.01
CA PHE A 209 -9.09 2.61 -7.03
C PHE A 209 -9.81 1.64 -7.96
N SER A 210 -10.57 0.71 -7.40
CA SER A 210 -11.22 -0.38 -8.13
C SER A 210 -12.33 -0.98 -7.27
N PRO A 211 -13.41 -1.50 -7.88
CA PRO A 211 -14.43 -2.23 -7.15
C PRO A 211 -13.94 -3.57 -6.58
N PHE A 212 -12.83 -4.12 -7.11
CA PHE A 212 -12.27 -5.39 -6.65
C PHE A 212 -11.39 -5.18 -5.42
N LEU A 213 -11.66 -5.93 -4.36
CA LEU A 213 -10.86 -5.96 -3.14
C LEU A 213 -9.98 -7.21 -3.08
N SER A 214 -9.02 -7.22 -2.14
CA SER A 214 -8.38 -8.46 -1.73
C SER A 214 -9.39 -9.40 -1.04
N PRO A 215 -9.23 -10.73 -1.15
CA PRO A 215 -10.12 -11.70 -0.51
C PRO A 215 -10.30 -11.44 0.99
N GLU A 216 -9.23 -11.07 1.68
CA GLU A 216 -9.22 -10.80 3.12
C GLU A 216 -10.12 -9.61 3.50
N ALA A 217 -10.24 -8.59 2.64
CA ALA A 217 -11.14 -7.48 2.92
C ALA A 217 -12.62 -7.90 2.80
N TYR A 218 -12.94 -8.79 1.87
CA TYR A 218 -14.28 -9.39 1.81
C TYR A 218 -14.58 -10.25 3.04
N LEU A 219 -13.61 -11.03 3.52
CA LEU A 219 -13.76 -11.83 4.74
C LEU A 219 -14.14 -10.95 5.95
N ILE A 220 -13.40 -9.87 6.18
CA ILE A 220 -13.70 -8.92 7.25
C ILE A 220 -15.07 -8.26 7.05
N GLN A 221 -15.39 -7.87 5.82
CA GLN A 221 -16.69 -7.27 5.50
C GLN A 221 -17.85 -8.22 5.82
N THR A 222 -17.74 -9.49 5.41
CA THR A 222 -18.70 -10.56 5.72
C THR A 222 -18.87 -10.73 7.21
N TYR A 223 -17.77 -10.86 7.97
CA TYR A 223 -17.83 -11.04 9.42
C TYR A 223 -18.53 -9.87 10.11
N ILE A 224 -18.19 -8.63 9.72
CA ILE A 224 -18.83 -7.43 10.23
C ILE A 224 -20.33 -7.44 9.94
N TYR A 225 -20.75 -7.71 8.69
CA TYR A 225 -22.17 -7.71 8.36
C TYR A 225 -22.95 -8.83 9.05
N ARG A 226 -22.34 -10.00 9.26
CA ARG A 226 -22.96 -11.05 10.08
C ARG A 226 -23.13 -10.57 11.52
N ARG A 227 -22.09 -10.02 12.15
CA ARG A 227 -22.16 -9.50 13.52
C ARG A 227 -23.22 -8.41 13.69
N LEU A 228 -23.40 -7.56 12.68
CA LEU A 228 -24.42 -6.51 12.67
C LEU A 228 -25.82 -6.99 12.23
N CYS A 229 -26.01 -8.29 11.99
CA CYS A 229 -27.25 -8.87 11.47
C CYS A 229 -27.72 -8.23 10.13
N ARG A 230 -26.78 -7.74 9.32
CA ARG A 230 -27.04 -7.07 8.04
C ARG A 230 -27.08 -8.07 6.88
N GLN A 231 -28.08 -8.95 6.88
CA GLN A 231 -28.19 -10.04 5.91
C GLN A 231 -28.23 -9.57 4.44
N LYS A 232 -28.89 -8.44 4.17
CA LYS A 232 -28.96 -7.88 2.81
C LYS A 232 -27.57 -7.53 2.27
N ASP A 233 -26.76 -6.87 3.08
CA ASP A 233 -25.39 -6.47 2.71
C ASP A 233 -24.46 -7.69 2.61
N LEU A 234 -24.62 -8.67 3.49
CA LEU A 234 -23.91 -9.95 3.40
C LEU A 234 -24.22 -10.69 2.09
N ASN A 235 -25.49 -10.76 1.70
CA ASN A 235 -25.90 -11.38 0.44
C ASN A 235 -25.33 -10.64 -0.78
N GLN A 236 -25.21 -9.31 -0.70
CA GLN A 236 -24.54 -8.52 -1.73
C GLN A 236 -23.05 -8.88 -1.85
N VAL A 237 -22.33 -8.96 -0.72
CA VAL A 237 -20.91 -9.37 -0.69
C VAL A 237 -20.72 -10.76 -1.29
N LEU A 238 -21.62 -11.71 -0.98
CA LEU A 238 -21.61 -13.04 -1.57
C LEU A 238 -21.79 -13.01 -3.10
N GLY A 239 -22.70 -12.16 -3.61
CA GLY A 239 -22.87 -11.97 -5.05
C GLY A 239 -21.63 -11.40 -5.72
N GLU A 240 -20.99 -10.41 -5.10
CA GLU A 240 -19.75 -9.80 -5.58
C GLU A 240 -18.59 -10.80 -5.63
N LEU A 241 -18.42 -11.61 -4.57
CA LEU A 241 -17.40 -12.66 -4.52
C LEU A 241 -17.61 -13.73 -5.60
N ARG A 242 -18.84 -14.19 -5.83
CA ARG A 242 -19.15 -15.17 -6.89
C ARG A 242 -18.85 -14.60 -8.28
N ASN A 243 -19.24 -13.36 -8.53
CA ASN A 243 -18.90 -12.69 -9.78
C ASN A 243 -17.38 -12.57 -9.94
N TYR A 244 -16.66 -12.26 -8.86
CA TYR A 244 -15.20 -12.16 -8.92
C TYR A 244 -14.53 -13.51 -9.21
N GLU A 245 -14.99 -14.60 -8.56
CA GLU A 245 -14.54 -15.97 -8.83
C GLU A 245 -14.76 -16.35 -10.31
N GLN A 246 -15.94 -16.06 -10.87
CA GLN A 246 -16.26 -16.33 -12.27
C GLN A 246 -15.33 -15.58 -13.23
N LEU A 247 -15.11 -14.28 -12.98
CA LEU A 247 -14.21 -13.45 -13.78
C LEU A 247 -12.78 -13.99 -13.77
N LEU A 248 -12.25 -14.37 -12.59
CA LEU A 248 -10.91 -14.91 -12.47
C LEU A 248 -10.79 -16.29 -13.13
N SER A 249 -11.82 -17.13 -13.00
CA SER A 249 -11.88 -18.43 -13.67
C SER A 249 -11.88 -18.28 -15.19
N ALA A 250 -12.57 -17.27 -15.71
CA ALA A 250 -12.55 -16.90 -17.13
C ALA A 250 -11.24 -16.23 -17.59
N GLY A 251 -10.26 -16.02 -16.70
CA GLY A 251 -8.98 -15.42 -17.04
C GLY A 251 -9.02 -13.89 -17.16
N ALA A 252 -9.96 -13.22 -16.50
CA ALA A 252 -10.10 -11.76 -16.54
C ALA A 252 -8.95 -11.05 -15.81
N LEU A 253 -7.85 -10.80 -16.53
CA LEU A 253 -6.65 -10.11 -16.03
C LEU A 253 -6.96 -8.76 -15.38
N LYS A 254 -7.88 -7.98 -15.97
CA LYS A 254 -8.26 -6.65 -15.46
C LYS A 254 -8.87 -6.71 -14.07
N SER A 255 -9.67 -7.74 -13.79
CA SER A 255 -10.32 -7.93 -12.48
C SER A 255 -9.30 -8.31 -11.40
N TRP A 256 -8.30 -9.12 -11.75
CA TRP A 256 -7.18 -9.40 -10.84
C TRP A 256 -6.32 -8.16 -10.61
N ALA A 257 -5.88 -7.50 -11.69
CA ALA A 257 -5.03 -6.31 -11.60
C ALA A 257 -5.71 -5.19 -10.79
N GLY A 258 -7.04 -5.08 -10.89
CA GLY A 258 -7.84 -4.13 -10.12
C GLY A 258 -7.78 -4.34 -8.61
N SER A 259 -7.37 -5.49 -8.08
CA SER A 259 -7.23 -5.70 -6.62
C SER A 259 -5.97 -5.05 -6.04
N ASP A 260 -4.96 -4.77 -6.87
CA ASP A 260 -3.66 -4.27 -6.46
C ASP A 260 -3.30 -2.96 -7.20
N THR A 261 -2.72 -2.00 -6.47
CA THR A 261 -2.39 -0.69 -7.04
C THR A 261 -1.25 -0.78 -8.06
N GLU A 262 -0.25 -1.63 -7.84
CA GLU A 262 0.88 -1.78 -8.75
C GLU A 262 0.44 -2.47 -10.05
N ALA A 263 -0.32 -3.56 -9.95
CA ALA A 263 -0.88 -4.26 -11.11
C ALA A 263 -1.85 -3.37 -11.91
N THR A 264 -2.70 -2.58 -11.24
CA THR A 264 -3.58 -1.60 -11.92
C THR A 264 -2.78 -0.56 -12.70
N LEU A 265 -1.69 -0.05 -12.12
CA LEU A 265 -0.84 0.93 -12.79
C LEU A 265 -0.13 0.35 -14.02
N LEU A 266 0.41 -0.87 -13.91
CA LEU A 266 1.01 -1.57 -15.06
C LEU A 266 -0.02 -1.88 -16.15
N LEU A 267 -1.26 -2.21 -15.78
CA LEU A 267 -2.35 -2.38 -16.73
C LEU A 267 -2.65 -1.07 -17.48
N ARG A 268 -2.69 0.07 -16.78
CA ARG A 268 -2.87 1.39 -17.39
C ARG A 268 -1.75 1.72 -18.36
N LEU A 269 -0.49 1.48 -17.98
CA LEU A 269 0.67 1.72 -18.85
C LEU A 269 0.65 0.87 -20.12
N ARG A 270 0.21 -0.40 -20.01
CA ARG A 270 0.03 -1.30 -21.15
C ARG A 270 -1.02 -0.77 -22.13
N ASP A 271 -2.11 -0.20 -21.61
CA ASP A 271 -3.26 0.25 -22.40
C ASP A 271 -3.17 1.74 -22.82
N GLU A 272 -2.15 2.46 -22.36
CA GLU A 272 -1.93 3.88 -22.66
C GLU A 272 -1.61 4.09 -24.15
N PRO A 273 -2.18 5.10 -24.82
CA PRO A 273 -1.81 5.40 -26.20
C PRO A 273 -0.34 5.83 -26.28
N ILE A 274 0.43 5.21 -27.18
CA ILE A 274 1.83 5.59 -27.37
C ILE A 274 1.91 6.90 -28.16
N SER A 275 2.68 7.87 -27.67
CA SER A 275 2.99 9.07 -28.44
C SER A 275 3.79 8.71 -29.71
N PRO A 276 3.32 9.10 -30.91
CA PRO A 276 3.95 8.77 -32.19
C PRO A 276 5.28 9.51 -32.41
N GLU A 277 5.56 10.54 -31.61
CA GLU A 277 6.79 11.32 -31.72
C GLU A 277 8.01 10.48 -31.32
N ASN A 278 8.91 10.30 -32.28
CA ASN A 278 10.26 9.84 -32.01
C ASN A 278 11.02 11.00 -31.36
N THR A 279 11.73 10.70 -30.28
CA THR A 279 12.73 11.61 -29.74
C THR A 279 14.10 11.13 -30.22
N ASP A 280 15.10 12.01 -30.21
CA ASP A 280 16.48 11.67 -30.60
C ASP A 280 17.07 10.50 -29.78
N ILE A 281 16.47 10.19 -28.62
CA ILE A 281 16.91 9.15 -27.70
C ILE A 281 16.01 7.91 -27.73
N ILE A 282 14.74 8.02 -28.13
CA ILE A 282 13.73 6.96 -27.97
C ILE A 282 12.88 6.86 -29.22
N SER A 283 12.93 5.68 -29.83
CA SER A 283 12.12 5.33 -30.99
C SER A 283 10.74 4.78 -30.60
N LEU A 284 9.78 4.88 -31.51
CA LEU A 284 8.45 4.29 -31.39
C LEU A 284 8.52 2.77 -31.21
N ALA A 285 9.48 2.10 -31.86
CA ALA A 285 9.70 0.66 -31.71
C ALA A 285 10.05 0.29 -30.26
N GLU A 286 10.86 1.11 -29.59
CA GLU A 286 11.24 0.89 -28.19
C GLU A 286 10.08 1.13 -27.23
N LYS A 287 9.24 2.15 -27.49
CA LYS A 287 8.01 2.39 -26.70
C LYS A 287 7.06 1.19 -26.82
N LYS A 288 6.85 0.68 -28.04
CA LYS A 288 6.02 -0.53 -28.29
C LYS A 288 6.60 -1.77 -27.61
N ALA A 289 7.91 -1.95 -27.65
CA ALA A 289 8.59 -3.05 -26.99
C ALA A 289 8.45 -2.98 -25.45
N GLU A 290 8.55 -1.79 -24.86
CA GLU A 290 8.33 -1.58 -23.43
C GLU A 290 6.89 -1.92 -23.02
N GLN A 291 5.87 -1.44 -23.75
CA GLN A 291 4.47 -1.79 -23.47
C GLN A 291 4.21 -3.29 -23.57
N LYS A 292 4.75 -3.94 -24.61
CA LYS A 292 4.67 -5.40 -24.75
C LYS A 292 5.32 -6.09 -23.56
N SER A 293 6.52 -5.65 -23.15
CA SER A 293 7.23 -6.21 -21.99
C SER A 293 6.42 -6.07 -20.69
N ILE A 294 5.75 -4.94 -20.48
CA ILE A 294 4.84 -4.73 -19.35
C ILE A 294 3.67 -5.71 -19.42
N GLY A 295 3.03 -5.85 -20.59
CA GLY A 295 1.94 -6.79 -20.80
C GLY A 295 2.34 -8.25 -20.51
N ASP A 296 3.50 -8.67 -21.02
CA ASP A 296 4.04 -10.02 -20.81
C ASP A 296 4.40 -10.27 -19.35
N ALA A 297 4.96 -9.28 -18.64
CA ALA A 297 5.25 -9.39 -17.21
C ALA A 297 3.96 -9.48 -16.36
N LEU A 298 2.94 -8.68 -16.71
CA LEU A 298 1.66 -8.68 -16.03
C LEU A 298 0.94 -10.01 -16.23
N GLN A 299 0.91 -10.53 -17.46
CA GLN A 299 0.30 -11.82 -17.79
C GLN A 299 0.99 -12.99 -17.07
N ARG A 300 2.32 -13.02 -17.04
CA ARG A 300 3.08 -14.04 -16.29
C ARG A 300 2.77 -14.00 -14.80
N THR A 301 2.69 -12.80 -14.23
CA THR A 301 2.36 -12.62 -12.80
C THR A 301 0.95 -13.09 -12.49
N PHE A 302 -0.01 -12.74 -13.34
CA PHE A 302 -1.39 -13.20 -13.22
C PHE A 302 -1.49 -14.73 -13.31
N GLN A 303 -0.87 -15.36 -14.30
CA GLN A 303 -0.89 -16.82 -14.44
C GLN A 303 -0.30 -17.51 -13.21
N LYS A 304 0.75 -16.94 -12.62
CA LYS A 304 1.38 -17.46 -11.39
C LYS A 304 0.47 -17.31 -10.16
N GLN A 305 -0.20 -16.16 -10.00
CA GLN A 305 -0.95 -15.85 -8.78
C GLN A 305 -2.41 -16.30 -8.82
N ARG A 306 -3.02 -16.41 -10.01
CA ARG A 306 -4.43 -16.75 -10.21
C ARG A 306 -4.88 -18.00 -9.44
N PRO A 307 -4.14 -19.14 -9.44
CA PRO A 307 -4.58 -20.33 -8.72
C PRO A 307 -4.72 -20.09 -7.22
N LYS A 308 -3.74 -19.40 -6.61
CA LYS A 308 -3.78 -19.04 -5.20
C LYS A 308 -4.96 -18.10 -4.92
N PHE A 309 -5.11 -17.05 -5.73
CA PHE A 309 -6.16 -16.06 -5.54
C PHE A 309 -7.57 -16.66 -5.67
N LEU A 310 -7.76 -17.62 -6.58
CA LEU A 310 -9.00 -18.39 -6.69
C LEU A 310 -9.24 -19.27 -5.46
N ALA A 311 -8.20 -19.91 -4.91
CA ALA A 311 -8.31 -20.67 -3.69
C ALA A 311 -8.72 -19.77 -2.50
N ASP A 312 -8.08 -18.60 -2.37
CA ASP A 312 -8.40 -17.63 -1.32
C ASP A 312 -9.86 -17.15 -1.43
N ILE A 313 -10.35 -16.82 -2.64
CA ILE A 313 -11.76 -16.43 -2.85
C ILE A 313 -12.72 -17.55 -2.51
N LYS A 314 -12.42 -18.81 -2.88
CA LYS A 314 -13.26 -19.96 -2.54
C LYS A 314 -13.34 -20.16 -1.04
N THR A 315 -12.22 -20.00 -0.34
CA THR A 315 -12.17 -20.05 1.13
C THR A 315 -13.05 -18.96 1.74
N VAL A 316 -12.94 -17.72 1.27
CA VAL A 316 -13.77 -16.61 1.76
C VAL A 316 -15.25 -16.82 1.43
N LEU A 317 -15.58 -17.33 0.24
CA LEU A 317 -16.94 -17.71 -0.12
C LEU A 317 -17.51 -18.77 0.83
N ALA A 318 -16.74 -19.80 1.17
CA ALA A 318 -17.16 -20.84 2.12
C ALA A 318 -17.47 -20.24 3.50
N TYR A 319 -16.57 -19.41 4.05
CA TYR A 319 -16.81 -18.72 5.32
C TYR A 319 -18.02 -17.78 5.25
N ALA A 320 -18.17 -17.05 4.15
CA ALA A 320 -19.29 -16.14 3.97
C ALA A 320 -20.62 -16.88 3.82
N HIS A 321 -20.62 -18.05 3.21
CA HIS A 321 -21.77 -18.94 3.13
C HIS A 321 -22.17 -19.48 4.51
N LEU A 322 -21.19 -19.93 5.30
CA LEU A 322 -21.43 -20.35 6.69
C LEU A 322 -21.97 -19.20 7.54
N ALA A 323 -21.39 -18.01 7.42
CA ALA A 323 -21.87 -16.82 8.11
C ALA A 323 -23.27 -16.38 7.65
N GLY A 324 -23.65 -16.66 6.41
CA GLY A 324 -24.96 -16.34 5.85
C GLY A 324 -26.04 -17.38 6.14
N ALA A 325 -25.68 -18.52 6.72
CA ALA A 325 -26.61 -19.54 7.16
C ALA A 325 -27.62 -19.00 8.18
N THR A 326 -28.87 -19.43 8.05
CA THR A 326 -29.75 -19.60 9.22
C THR A 326 -29.58 -21.02 9.73
N ASP A 327 -29.78 -21.25 11.03
CA ASP A 327 -29.64 -22.58 11.67
C ASP A 327 -30.49 -23.68 10.98
N THR A 328 -31.53 -23.27 10.28
CA THR A 328 -32.44 -24.15 9.52
C THR A 328 -32.06 -24.36 8.05
N ALA A 329 -31.25 -23.49 7.44
CA ALA A 329 -31.03 -23.47 5.98
C ALA A 329 -29.76 -24.18 5.52
N LEU A 330 -28.76 -24.34 6.40
CA LEU A 330 -27.53 -25.03 6.08
C LEU A 330 -27.49 -26.37 6.81
N THR A 331 -28.19 -27.36 6.25
CA THR A 331 -27.90 -28.76 6.55
C THR A 331 -26.53 -29.06 5.95
N LEU A 332 -25.46 -28.71 6.66
CA LEU A 332 -24.13 -29.22 6.35
C LEU A 332 -24.26 -30.73 6.25
N LYS A 333 -23.93 -31.29 5.08
CA LYS A 333 -24.05 -32.74 4.89
C LYS A 333 -23.18 -33.40 5.98
N PRO A 334 -23.77 -34.25 6.84
CA PRO A 334 -23.00 -34.88 7.89
C PRO A 334 -21.85 -35.65 7.25
N ILE A 335 -20.64 -35.43 7.76
CA ILE A 335 -19.47 -36.17 7.31
C ILE A 335 -19.67 -37.62 7.77
N LYS A 336 -20.06 -38.50 6.85
CA LYS A 336 -20.39 -39.91 7.16
C LYS A 336 -19.20 -40.69 7.73
N LYS A 337 -17.98 -40.24 7.45
CA LYS A 337 -16.73 -40.80 7.96
C LYS A 337 -15.71 -39.69 8.10
N LEU A 338 -15.48 -39.23 9.33
CA LEU A 338 -14.39 -38.30 9.62
C LEU A 338 -13.08 -39.06 9.41
N THR A 339 -12.19 -38.55 8.56
CA THR A 339 -10.83 -39.09 8.42
C THR A 339 -10.10 -38.97 9.76
N SER A 340 -9.10 -39.81 10.03
CA SER A 340 -8.35 -39.71 11.28
C SER A 340 -7.71 -38.32 11.41
N ARG A 341 -7.54 -37.84 12.64
CA ARG A 341 -6.84 -36.58 12.95
C ARG A 341 -5.51 -36.47 12.22
N GLU A 342 -4.76 -37.57 12.17
CA GLU A 342 -3.48 -37.64 11.48
C GLU A 342 -3.61 -37.44 9.96
N ALA A 343 -4.66 -37.98 9.33
CA ALA A 343 -4.91 -37.77 7.91
C ALA A 343 -5.32 -36.33 7.60
N LEU A 344 -6.08 -35.70 8.50
CA LEU A 344 -6.48 -34.30 8.38
C LEU A 344 -5.29 -33.35 8.56
N LEU A 345 -4.44 -33.58 9.57
CA LEU A 345 -3.20 -32.83 9.76
C LEU A 345 -2.24 -32.97 8.57
N LYS A 346 -2.15 -34.14 7.94
CA LYS A 346 -1.36 -34.35 6.69
C LYS A 346 -1.90 -33.54 5.51
N MET A 347 -3.18 -33.17 5.53
CA MET A 347 -3.82 -32.30 4.54
C MET A 347 -3.74 -30.81 4.93
N ASN A 348 -3.00 -30.46 6.00
CA ASN A 348 -3.03 -29.13 6.63
C ASN A 348 -4.45 -28.69 7.03
N LEU A 349 -5.29 -29.64 7.44
CA LEU A 349 -6.62 -29.38 7.97
C LEU A 349 -6.62 -29.65 9.47
N GLU A 350 -7.02 -28.66 10.26
CA GLU A 350 -7.21 -28.82 11.70
C GLU A 350 -8.64 -29.24 12.04
N ILE A 351 -8.75 -30.09 13.06
CA ILE A 351 -10.04 -30.45 13.68
C ILE A 351 -10.14 -29.63 14.95
N TRP A 352 -11.19 -28.82 15.04
CA TRP A 352 -11.53 -28.05 16.23
C TRP A 352 -12.71 -28.72 16.93
N PRO A 353 -12.60 -29.09 18.21
CA PRO A 353 -13.71 -29.63 18.97
C PRO A 353 -14.72 -28.52 19.24
N ALA A 354 -15.86 -28.53 18.54
CA ALA A 354 -16.95 -27.60 18.81
C ALA A 354 -17.64 -27.94 20.15
N ASP A 355 -17.09 -27.47 21.27
CA ASP A 355 -17.82 -27.39 22.53
C ASP A 355 -18.39 -25.98 22.72
N SER A 356 -19.45 -25.89 23.54
CA SER A 356 -20.20 -24.65 23.77
C SER A 356 -19.45 -23.64 24.68
N ALA A 357 -18.17 -23.89 24.96
CA ALA A 357 -17.33 -23.06 25.82
C ALA A 357 -16.07 -22.53 25.11
N GLU A 358 -15.95 -22.72 23.79
CA GLU A 358 -14.79 -22.27 23.02
C GLU A 358 -14.64 -20.74 23.02
N GLU A 359 -13.75 -20.25 23.89
CA GLU A 359 -13.06 -18.99 23.73
C GLU A 359 -11.95 -19.18 22.68
N TRP A 360 -12.17 -18.65 21.48
CA TRP A 360 -11.20 -18.70 20.39
C TRP A 360 -10.02 -17.78 20.70
N VAL A 361 -8.91 -18.37 21.14
CA VAL A 361 -7.58 -17.79 21.23
C VAL A 361 -6.78 -18.53 20.15
N ASP A 362 -6.18 -17.98 19.11
CA ASP A 362 -5.74 -16.65 18.69
C ASP A 362 -5.28 -16.80 17.20
N GLU A 363 -5.71 -15.98 16.23
CA GLU A 363 -4.87 -14.92 15.62
C GLU A 363 -5.68 -13.67 15.25
N ILE A 364 -7.00 -13.76 15.30
CA ILE A 364 -7.94 -12.67 15.16
C ILE A 364 -8.48 -12.47 16.57
N GLY A 365 -8.25 -11.32 17.24
CA GLY A 365 -8.91 -10.83 18.47
C GLY A 365 -9.20 -11.78 19.65
N SER A 366 -9.36 -11.26 20.87
CA SER A 366 -10.15 -11.95 21.89
C SER A 366 -11.59 -12.09 21.35
N HIS A 367 -12.04 -13.32 21.06
CA HIS A 367 -13.38 -13.60 20.53
C HIS A 367 -14.27 -14.06 21.66
N GLU A 368 -15.32 -13.28 21.94
CA GLU A 368 -16.46 -13.76 22.71
C GLU A 368 -17.12 -14.90 21.93
N PHE A 369 -17.38 -16.02 22.61
CA PHE A 369 -18.18 -17.12 22.09
C PHE A 369 -19.52 -16.59 21.54
N ILE A 370 -19.70 -16.66 20.23
CA ILE A 370 -21.00 -16.47 19.61
C ILE A 370 -21.64 -17.85 19.66
N GLY A 371 -22.42 -18.12 20.71
CA GLY A 371 -23.32 -19.29 20.76
C GLY A 371 -24.33 -19.28 19.60
N GLU A 372 -25.39 -20.09 19.69
CA GLU A 372 -26.51 -20.03 18.73
C GLU A 372 -26.79 -18.57 18.36
N SER A 373 -26.52 -18.20 17.10
CA SER A 373 -26.69 -16.82 16.67
C SER A 373 -28.17 -16.61 16.42
N LEU A 374 -28.93 -16.51 17.51
CA LEU A 374 -30.23 -15.90 17.49
C LEU A 374 -29.97 -14.44 17.11
N CYS A 375 -29.94 -14.15 15.81
CA CYS A 375 -29.90 -12.81 15.24
C CYS A 375 -31.16 -12.05 15.69
N GLN A 376 -31.24 -11.72 16.97
CA GLN A 376 -32.21 -10.82 17.52
C GLN A 376 -31.65 -9.43 17.27
N LYS A 377 -32.38 -8.63 16.48
CA LYS A 377 -32.14 -7.20 16.39
C LYS A 377 -32.05 -6.68 17.83
N ALA A 378 -30.94 -6.05 18.18
CA ALA A 378 -30.86 -5.31 19.43
C ALA A 378 -31.97 -4.26 19.39
N PHE A 379 -33.06 -4.52 20.10
CA PHE A 379 -34.18 -3.59 20.23
C PHE A 379 -33.69 -2.35 20.99
N ASP A 380 -34.09 -1.22 20.44
CA ASP A 380 -34.10 0.14 20.98
C ASP A 380 -33.77 0.25 22.49
N ARG A 381 -32.65 0.89 22.79
CA ARG A 381 -32.41 1.58 24.07
C ARG A 381 -31.93 3.00 23.80
#